data_AF-A0A7H4PRH1-F1
#
_entry.id   AF-A0A7H4PRH1-F1
#
_cell.length_a   1.000
_cell.length_b   1.000
_cell.length_c   1.000
_cell.angle_alpha   90.00
_cell.angle_beta   90.00
_cell.angle_gamma   90.00
#
_symmetry.space_group_name_H-M   'P 1'
#
loop_
_entity.id
_entity.type
_entity.pdbx_description
1 polymer ?
#
loop_
_entity_poly.entity_id
_entity_poly.type
_entity_poly.pdbx_seq_one_letter_code
_entity_poly.pdbx_strand_id
1 'polypeptide(L)' 'MIPLPTGTKIWLVAGITDMRNGFNGLAAKCRRR' A
#
# COMPACT_ATOMS: atom_id res chain seq x y z
N MET A 1 1.07 14.36 -11.45
CA MET A 1 -0.31 13.80 -11.50
C MET A 1 -0.54 13.28 -12.91
N ILE A 2 -0.97 12.03 -13.06
CA ILE A 2 -1.20 11.43 -14.38
C ILE A 2 -2.68 11.66 -14.75
N PRO A 3 -2.98 12.34 -15.88
CA PRO A 3 -4.36 12.57 -16.30
C PRO A 3 -5.00 11.25 -16.73
N LEU A 4 -6.22 10.99 -16.25
CA LEU A 4 -7.00 9.82 -16.62
C LEU A 4 -8.02 10.17 -17.69
N PRO A 5 -8.12 9.39 -18.79
CA PRO A 5 -9.15 9.57 -19.80
C PRO A 5 -10.58 9.42 -19.24
N THR A 6 -11.53 10.14 -19.83
CA THR A 6 -12.96 10.07 -19.49
C THR A 6 -13.50 8.65 -19.66
N GLY A 7 -14.19 8.13 -18.63
CA GLY A 7 -14.74 6.76 -18.62
C GLY A 7 -13.86 5.72 -17.92
N THR A 8 -12.71 6.11 -17.38
CA THR A 8 -11.86 5.21 -16.57
C THR A 8 -12.58 4.78 -15.29
N LYS A 9 -12.91 3.49 -15.18
CA LYS A 9 -13.45 2.89 -13.95
C LYS A 9 -12.30 2.38 -13.10
N ILE A 10 -11.97 3.10 -12.03
CA ILE A 10 -10.93 2.70 -11.07
C ILE A 10 -11.60 1.85 -9.99
N TRP A 11 -11.10 0.62 -9.80
CA TRP A 11 -11.51 -0.24 -8.69
C TRP A 11 -10.34 -0.40 -7.74
N LEU A 12 -10.51 0.05 -6.50
CA LEU A 12 -9.55 -0.19 -5.43
C LEU A 12 -10.05 -1.38 -4.61
N VAL A 13 -9.41 -2.54 -4.75
CA VAL A 13 -9.63 -3.66 -3.85
C VAL A 13 -8.65 -3.51 -2.68
N ALA A 14 -9.09 -2.88 -1.60
CA ALA A 14 -8.30 -2.76 -0.38
C ALA A 14 -8.65 -3.91 0.56
N GLY A 15 -7.75 -4.89 0.73
CA GLY A 15 -7.82 -5.86 1.83
C GLY A 15 -7.39 -5.23 3.16
N ILE A 16 -7.42 -6.01 4.26
CA ILE A 16 -6.85 -5.62 5.57
C ILE A 16 -5.31 -5.71 5.53
N THR A 17 -4.67 -5.18 4.50
CA THR A 17 -3.22 -4.98 4.51
C THR A 17 -2.96 -3.70 5.30
N ASP A 18 -2.90 -3.84 6.63
CA ASP A 18 -2.52 -2.77 7.53
C ASP A 18 -1.07 -2.34 7.25
N MET A 19 -0.89 -1.37 6.34
CA MET A 19 0.40 -0.75 6.05
C MET A 19 0.74 0.39 7.02
N ARG A 20 0.01 0.53 8.14
CA ARG A 20 0.25 1.58 9.15
C ARG A 20 1.67 1.55 9.72
N ASN A 21 2.29 0.37 9.76
CA ASN A 21 3.64 0.20 10.28
C ASN A 21 4.77 0.47 9.27
N GLY A 22 4.45 0.69 7.99
CA GLY A 22 5.42 1.01 6.93
C GLY A 22 6.68 0.12 6.91
N PHE A 23 7.74 0.62 6.28
CA PHE A 23 9.05 -0.06 6.22
C PHE A 23 9.74 -0.17 7.60
N ASN A 24 9.42 0.75 8.52
CA ASN A 24 9.99 0.80 9.86
C ASN A 24 9.59 -0.41 10.72
N GLY A 25 8.32 -0.85 10.65
CA GLY A 25 7.85 -2.03 11.38
C GLY A 25 8.33 -3.35 10.79
N LEU A 26 8.53 -3.43 9.47
CA LEU A 26 9.16 -4.60 8.83
C LEU A 26 10.65 -4.70 9.17
N ALA A 27 11.39 -3.60 9.17
CA ALA A 27 12.81 -3.59 9.54
C ALA A 27 13.03 -4.00 11.01
N ALA A 28 12.10 -3.66 11.91
CA ALA A 28 12.14 -4.09 13.30
C ALA A 28 11.88 -5.60 13.49
N LYS A 29 11.04 -6.22 12.65
CA LYS A 29 10.84 -7.69 12.64
C LYS A 29 12.01 -8.44 12.01
N CYS A 30 12.65 -7.88 10.99
CA CYS A 30 13.80 -8.50 10.32
C CYS A 30 15.07 -8.50 11.21
N ARG A 31 15.20 -7.52 12.11
CA ARG A 31 16.30 -7.42 13.10
C ARG A 31 16.06 -8.25 14.37
N ARG A 32 15.51 -9.46 14.22
CA ARG A 32 15.61 -10.52 15.24
C ARG A 32 16.01 -11.82 14.55
N ARG A 33 17.30 -11.88 14.21
CA ARG A 33 18.12 -13.07 14.37
C ARG A 33 19.28 -12.71 15.28
#